data_AF-A0AAD4I975-F1
#
_entry.id   AF-A0AAD4I975-F1
#
_cell.length_a   1.000
_cell.length_b   1.000
_cell.length_c   1.000
_cell.angle_alpha   90.00
_cell.angle_beta   90.00
_cell.angle_gamma   90.00
#
_symmetry.space_group_name_H-M   'P 1'
#
loop_
_entity.id
_entity.type
_entity.pdbx_description
1 polymer ?
#
loop_
_entity_poly.entity_id
_entity_poly.type
_entity_poly.pdbx_seq_one_letter_code
_entity_poly.pdbx_strand_id
1 'polypeptide(L)'
;MLGFFIRHGLTPEEASSEGLLQIIAGSDTSASTIRAVIFHLLASASVYRNLQAEINTGIANGTISSPITDAEARRLLTVDLVFHYAKYKCLGQNVASREFNKVSVELLREFDFSTVKPQMAASMSNAGIWIMGSFFVRVTRRMT
;
A
#
# COMPACT_ATOMS: atom_id res chain seq x y z
N MET A 1 -2.86 -20.45 6.71
CA MET A 1 -1.46 -20.90 6.55
C MET A 1 -1.00 -21.81 7.68
N LEU A 2 -1.15 -21.43 8.96
CA LEU A 2 -0.70 -22.25 10.09
C LEU A 2 -1.17 -23.72 10.03
N GLY A 3 -2.45 -23.94 9.73
CA GLY A 3 -3.01 -25.30 9.58
C GLY A 3 -2.49 -26.09 8.37
N PHE A 4 -1.91 -25.44 7.37
CA PHE A 4 -1.23 -26.12 6.26
C PHE A 4 0.16 -26.58 6.69
N PHE A 5 0.92 -25.74 7.40
CA PHE A 5 2.25 -26.06 7.91
C PHE A 5 2.23 -27.21 8.92
N ILE A 6 1.29 -27.18 9.88
CA ILE A 6 1.14 -28.26 10.87
C ILE A 6 0.80 -29.60 10.18
N ARG A 7 -0.04 -29.58 9.13
CA ARG A 7 -0.38 -30.80 8.37
C ARG A 7 0.79 -31.36 7.55
N HIS A 8 1.79 -30.55 7.26
CA HIS A 8 2.98 -30.94 6.48
C HIS A 8 4.22 -31.15 7.36
N GLY A 9 4.02 -31.34 8.67
CA GLY A 9 5.07 -31.81 9.57
C GLY A 9 5.91 -30.72 10.23
N LEU A 10 5.55 -29.44 10.08
CA LEU A 10 6.18 -28.40 10.90
C LEU A 10 5.73 -28.56 12.35
N THR A 11 6.68 -28.46 13.27
CA THR A 11 6.42 -28.36 14.70
C THR A 11 5.65 -27.06 15.01
N PRO A 12 4.94 -27.00 16.15
CA PRO A 12 4.26 -25.76 16.56
C PRO A 12 5.19 -24.54 16.64
N GLU A 13 6.46 -24.75 16.98
CA GLU A 13 7.47 -23.70 17.13
C GLU A 13 8.02 -23.21 15.79
N GLU A 14 8.19 -24.11 14.81
CA GLU A 14 8.50 -23.71 13.43
C GLU A 14 7.31 -23.00 12.79
N ALA A 15 6.09 -23.49 13.03
CA ALA A 15 4.88 -22.86 12.51
C ALA A 15 4.64 -21.46 13.09
N SER A 16 4.97 -21.25 14.38
CA SER A 16 4.89 -19.92 15.00
C SER A 16 5.97 -18.98 14.46
N SER A 17 7.18 -19.48 14.24
CA SER A 17 8.30 -18.72 13.65
C SER A 17 7.99 -18.26 12.23
N GLU A 18 7.41 -19.14 11.39
CA GLU A 18 6.93 -18.78 10.05
C GLU A 18 5.81 -17.75 10.08
N GLY A 19 4.91 -17.84 11.07
CA GLY A 19 3.85 -16.85 11.27
C GLY A 19 4.41 -15.45 11.59
N LEU A 20 5.43 -15.38 12.45
CA LEU A 20 6.10 -14.13 12.79
C LEU A 20 6.78 -13.50 11.55
N LEU A 21 7.47 -14.32 10.76
CA LEU A 21 8.16 -13.87 9.54
C LEU A 21 7.18 -13.27 8.54
N GLN A 22 5.99 -13.85 8.38
CA GLN A 22 4.96 -13.34 7.48
C GLN A 22 4.38 -11.99 7.92
N ILE A 23 4.20 -11.79 9.24
CA ILE A 23 3.71 -10.51 9.78
C ILE A 23 4.72 -9.40 9.47
N ILE A 24 6.00 -9.64 9.76
CA ILE A 24 7.06 -8.65 9.53
C ILE A 24 7.21 -8.37 8.02
N ALA A 25 7.32 -9.42 7.21
CA ALA A 25 7.51 -9.29 5.76
C ALA A 25 6.34 -8.57 5.08
N GLY A 26 5.10 -8.83 5.50
CA GLY A 26 3.92 -8.19 4.93
C GLY A 26 3.71 -6.76 5.43
N SER A 27 3.75 -6.54 6.75
CA SER A 27 3.37 -5.25 7.34
C SER A 27 4.32 -4.12 6.95
N ASP A 28 5.63 -4.34 7.09
CA ASP A 28 6.62 -3.29 6.87
C ASP A 28 6.74 -2.90 5.40
N THR A 29 6.67 -3.89 4.50
CA THR A 29 6.73 -3.64 3.05
C THR A 29 5.48 -2.93 2.56
N SER A 30 4.30 -3.34 3.05
CA SER A 30 3.04 -2.68 2.70
C SER A 30 2.99 -1.23 3.19
N ALA A 31 3.30 -1.01 4.48
CA ALA A 31 3.28 0.32 5.08
C ALA A 31 4.29 1.26 4.40
N SER A 32 5.49 0.77 4.09
CA SER A 32 6.51 1.55 3.39
C SER A 32 6.10 1.91 1.97
N THR A 33 5.42 1.00 1.26
CA THR A 33 4.90 1.26 -0.09
C THR A 33 3.81 2.33 -0.07
N ILE A 34 2.82 2.20 0.81
CA ILE A 34 1.75 3.22 0.95
C ILE A 34 2.35 4.58 1.31
N ARG A 35 3.32 4.60 2.22
CA ARG A 35 4.01 5.84 2.62
C ARG A 35 4.79 6.45 1.46
N ALA A 36 5.49 5.64 0.66
CA ALA A 36 6.21 6.10 -0.52
C ALA A 36 5.26 6.67 -1.57
N VAL A 37 4.12 6.02 -1.82
CA VAL A 37 3.09 6.53 -2.74
C VAL A 37 2.61 7.91 -2.29
N ILE A 38 2.20 8.06 -1.03
CA ILE A 38 1.73 9.36 -0.50
C ILE A 38 2.86 10.40 -0.58
N PHE A 39 4.09 10.04 -0.22
CA PHE A 39 5.24 10.94 -0.30
C PHE A 39 5.50 11.44 -1.73
N HIS A 40 5.53 10.55 -2.72
CA HIS A 40 5.75 10.92 -4.12
C HIS A 40 4.60 11.71 -4.72
N LEU A 41 3.36 11.42 -4.32
CA LEU A 41 2.21 12.23 -4.71
C LEU A 41 2.32 13.65 -4.12
N LEU A 42 2.66 13.78 -2.83
CA LEU A 42 2.84 15.09 -2.19
C LEU A 42 4.05 15.86 -2.72
N ALA A 43 5.07 15.17 -3.25
CA ALA A 43 6.20 15.80 -3.92
C ALA A 43 5.85 16.43 -5.28
N SER A 44 4.71 16.05 -5.89
CA SER A 44 4.26 16.60 -7.18
C SER A 44 2.78 16.97 -7.15
N ALA A 45 2.51 18.26 -6.91
CA ALA A 45 1.15 18.77 -6.83
C ALA A 45 0.33 18.55 -8.11
N SER A 46 0.98 18.52 -9.29
CA SER A 46 0.29 18.22 -10.56
C SER A 46 -0.19 16.76 -10.60
N VAL A 47 0.66 15.80 -10.21
CA VAL A 47 0.31 14.38 -10.22
C VAL A 47 -0.77 14.10 -9.17
N TYR A 48 -0.64 14.69 -7.97
CA TYR A 48 -1.64 14.60 -6.91
C TYR A 48 -3.02 15.08 -7.38
N ARG A 49 -3.10 16.28 -7.98
CA ARG A 49 -4.37 16.86 -8.45
C ARG A 49 -4.97 16.07 -9.62
N ASN A 50 -4.15 15.61 -10.55
CA ASN A 50 -4.63 14.80 -11.68
C ASN A 50 -5.22 13.47 -11.19
N LEU A 51 -4.56 12.80 -10.24
CA LEU A 51 -5.08 11.58 -9.64
C LEU A 51 -6.38 11.82 -8.85
N GLN A 52 -6.46 12.92 -8.08
CA GLN A 52 -7.72 13.30 -7.43
C GLN A 52 -8.84 13.55 -8.44
N ALA A 53 -8.56 14.23 -9.55
CA ALA A 53 -9.54 14.47 -10.59
C ALA A 53 -10.01 13.16 -11.25
N GLU A 54 -9.09 12.24 -11.55
CA GLU A 54 -9.42 10.92 -12.10
C GLU A 54 -10.34 10.13 -11.16
N ILE A 55 -10.04 10.12 -9.86
CA ILE A 55 -10.90 9.49 -8.84
C ILE A 55 -12.29 10.15 -8.82
N ASN A 56 -12.36 11.49 -8.78
CA ASN A 56 -13.64 12.22 -8.78
C ASN A 56 -14.47 11.91 -10.05
N THR A 57 -13.83 11.87 -11.22
CA THR A 57 -14.48 11.49 -12.48
C THR A 57 -14.96 10.04 -12.45
N GLY A 58 -14.16 9.12 -11.91
CA GLY A 58 -14.53 7.71 -11.75
C GLY A 58 -15.77 7.52 -10.87
N ILE A 59 -15.86 8.29 -9.77
CA ILE A 59 -17.02 8.34 -8.87
C ILE A 59 -18.25 8.90 -9.62
N ALA A 60 -18.10 10.05 -10.29
CA ALA A 60 -19.20 10.69 -11.01
C ALA A 60 -19.78 9.79 -12.14
N ASN A 61 -18.92 9.02 -12.80
CA ASN A 61 -19.30 8.07 -13.85
C ASN A 61 -19.80 6.72 -13.31
N GLY A 62 -19.84 6.51 -11.99
CA GLY A 62 -20.27 5.25 -11.38
C GLY A 62 -19.32 4.07 -11.60
N THR A 63 -18.06 4.33 -11.98
CA THR A 63 -17.03 3.31 -12.24
C THR A 63 -16.13 3.02 -11.03
N ILE A 64 -16.24 3.84 -9.98
CA ILE A 64 -15.64 3.64 -8.66
C ILE A 64 -16.78 3.58 -7.65
N SER A 65 -16.99 2.41 -7.07
CA SER A 65 -17.98 2.19 -6.01
C SER A 65 -17.48 2.62 -4.62
N SER A 66 -18.39 2.64 -3.64
CA SER A 66 -18.10 2.96 -2.25
C SER A 66 -18.64 1.86 -1.33
N PRO A 67 -17.78 1.02 -0.72
CA PRO A 67 -16.32 0.97 -0.84
C PRO A 67 -15.85 0.38 -2.17
N ILE A 68 -14.68 0.81 -2.67
CA ILE A 68 -14.11 0.29 -3.92
C ILE A 68 -13.89 -1.24 -3.84
N THR A 69 -14.21 -1.95 -4.92
CA THR A 69 -13.97 -3.38 -5.05
C THR A 69 -12.54 -3.69 -5.49
N ASP A 70 -12.06 -4.90 -5.17
CA ASP A 70 -10.74 -5.37 -5.63
C ASP A 70 -10.65 -5.43 -7.16
N ALA A 71 -11.76 -5.75 -7.84
CA ALA A 71 -11.83 -5.80 -9.29
C ALA A 71 -11.67 -4.40 -9.92
N GLU A 72 -12.34 -3.39 -9.36
CA GLU A 72 -12.19 -2.00 -9.82
C GLU A 72 -10.75 -1.50 -9.65
N ALA A 73 -10.09 -1.93 -8.57
CA ALA A 73 -8.77 -1.49 -8.16
C ALA A 73 -7.60 -2.16 -8.93
N ARG A 74 -7.84 -3.26 -9.69
CA ARG A 74 -6.80 -4.08 -10.34
C ARG A 74 -6.52 -3.75 -11.82
N ARG A 75 -6.97 -2.63 -12.37
CA ARG A 75 -6.92 -2.36 -13.83
C ARG A 75 -5.52 -2.10 -14.43
N LEU A 76 -4.41 -2.36 -13.73
CA LEU A 76 -3.05 -2.12 -14.22
C LEU A 76 -2.17 -3.38 -14.08
N LEU A 77 -1.76 -3.96 -15.21
CA LEU A 77 -0.97 -5.20 -15.29
C LEU A 77 0.56 -4.96 -15.16
N THR A 78 1.04 -3.73 -15.37
CA THR A 78 2.48 -3.42 -15.45
C THR A 78 3.18 -3.45 -14.09
N VAL A 79 2.45 -3.35 -12.98
CA VAL A 79 3.01 -3.32 -11.62
C VAL A 79 3.36 -4.71 -11.07
N ASP A 80 3.05 -5.80 -11.80
CA ASP A 80 3.25 -7.16 -11.29
C ASP A 80 4.72 -7.57 -11.07
N LEU A 81 5.65 -6.93 -11.80
CA LEU A 81 7.09 -7.22 -11.69
C LEU A 81 7.69 -6.80 -10.33
N VAL A 82 7.06 -5.87 -9.61
CA VAL A 82 7.52 -5.44 -8.27
C VAL A 82 7.35 -6.55 -7.23
N PHE A 83 6.49 -7.54 -7.51
CA PHE A 83 6.25 -8.70 -6.66
C PHE A 83 7.14 -9.90 -6.99
N HIS A 84 8.21 -9.70 -7.78
CA HIS A 84 9.07 -10.77 -8.29
C HIS A 84 8.31 -11.81 -9.16
N TYR A 85 9.03 -12.81 -9.66
CA TYR A 85 8.49 -13.80 -10.60
C TYR A 85 8.89 -15.23 -10.23
N ALA A 86 8.14 -16.20 -10.77
CA ALA A 86 8.36 -17.63 -10.61
C ALA A 86 8.49 -18.06 -9.13
N LYS A 87 9.53 -18.82 -8.77
CA LYS A 87 9.75 -19.38 -7.42
C LYS A 87 9.85 -18.32 -6.32
N TYR A 88 10.29 -17.11 -6.66
CA TYR A 88 10.52 -16.02 -5.72
C TYR A 88 9.40 -14.99 -5.72
N LYS A 89 8.29 -15.29 -6.40
CA LYS A 89 7.11 -14.42 -6.43
C LYS A 89 6.55 -14.24 -5.03
N CYS A 90 6.23 -12.99 -4.68
CA CYS A 90 5.72 -12.60 -3.37
C CYS A 90 4.45 -13.38 -3.03
N LEU A 91 4.50 -14.15 -1.95
CA LEU A 91 3.37 -14.93 -1.44
C LEU A 91 2.17 -14.04 -1.07
N GLY A 92 2.46 -12.82 -0.61
CA GLY A 92 1.47 -11.83 -0.20
C GLY A 92 0.92 -10.96 -1.33
N GLN A 93 1.31 -11.16 -2.60
CA GLN A 93 0.95 -10.24 -3.70
C GLN A 93 -0.54 -9.90 -3.73
N ASN A 94 -1.42 -10.89 -3.63
CA ASN A 94 -2.86 -10.64 -3.74
C ASN A 94 -3.41 -9.79 -2.59
N VAL A 95 -2.82 -9.90 -1.40
CA VAL A 95 -3.16 -9.08 -0.24
C VAL A 95 -2.55 -7.70 -0.39
N ALA A 96 -1.26 -7.62 -0.73
CA ALA A 96 -0.54 -6.36 -0.93
C ALA A 96 -1.18 -5.49 -2.03
N SER A 97 -1.54 -6.07 -3.19
CA SER A 97 -2.24 -5.33 -4.25
C SER A 97 -3.61 -4.83 -3.81
N ARG A 98 -4.32 -5.56 -2.93
CA ARG A 98 -5.58 -5.08 -2.33
C ARG A 98 -5.34 -3.91 -1.40
N GLU A 99 -4.33 -4.01 -0.55
CA GLU A 99 -3.94 -2.95 0.37
C GLU A 99 -3.55 -1.69 -0.40
N PHE A 100 -2.63 -1.77 -1.37
CA PHE A 100 -2.17 -0.61 -2.13
C PHE A 100 -3.29 0.06 -2.88
N ASN A 101 -4.05 -0.69 -3.67
CA ASN A 101 -5.00 -0.08 -4.58
C ASN A 101 -6.23 0.43 -3.84
N LYS A 102 -6.77 -0.33 -2.88
CA LYS A 102 -7.95 0.13 -2.14
C LYS A 102 -7.61 1.23 -1.14
N VAL A 103 -6.57 1.05 -0.32
CA VAL A 103 -6.23 2.03 0.72
C VAL A 103 -5.85 3.36 0.10
N SER A 104 -5.06 3.37 -0.98
CA SER A 104 -4.69 4.62 -1.64
C SER A 104 -5.92 5.36 -2.19
N VAL A 105 -6.85 4.65 -2.84
CA VAL A 105 -8.06 5.28 -3.39
C VAL A 105 -8.97 5.80 -2.28
N GLU A 106 -9.26 5.00 -1.26
CA GLU A 106 -10.15 5.42 -0.16
C GLU A 106 -9.54 6.57 0.65
N LEU A 107 -8.23 6.55 0.91
CA LEU A 107 -7.54 7.64 1.61
C LEU A 107 -7.61 8.96 0.82
N LEU A 108 -7.31 8.92 -0.48
CA LEU A 108 -7.31 10.13 -1.32
C LEU A 108 -8.73 10.61 -1.63
N ARG A 109 -9.73 9.72 -1.57
CA ARG A 109 -11.14 10.07 -1.69
C ARG A 109 -11.64 10.82 -0.46
N GLU A 110 -11.39 10.29 0.74
CA GLU A 110 -11.96 10.83 1.99
C GLU A 110 -11.10 11.91 2.64
N PHE A 111 -9.80 11.99 2.34
CA PHE A 111 -8.86 12.87 3.03
C PHE A 111 -7.96 13.66 2.08
N ASP A 112 -7.64 14.88 2.50
CA ASP A 112 -6.58 15.71 1.93
C ASP A 112 -5.34 15.62 2.82
N PHE A 113 -4.19 15.47 2.18
CA PHE A 113 -2.89 15.35 2.82
C PHE A 113 -2.03 16.59 2.54
N SER A 114 -1.29 17.06 3.54
CA SER A 114 -0.27 18.10 3.37
C SER A 114 0.96 17.79 4.24
N THR A 115 2.16 18.05 3.71
CA THR A 115 3.39 17.85 4.48
C THR A 115 3.54 18.94 5.54
N VAL A 116 3.86 18.55 6.78
CA VAL A 116 4.09 19.53 7.86
C VAL A 116 5.44 20.23 7.70
N LYS A 117 6.43 19.52 7.15
CA LYS A 117 7.80 20.02 6.94
C LYS A 117 8.26 19.76 5.50
N PRO A 118 7.99 20.66 4.55
CA PRO A 118 8.36 20.46 3.15
C PRO A 118 9.89 20.45 2.93
N GLN A 119 10.66 21.24 3.69
CA GLN A 119 12.12 21.30 3.58
C GLN A 119 12.87 20.05 4.04
N MET A 120 12.23 19.19 4.84
CA MET A 120 12.79 17.91 5.27
C MET A 120 11.64 16.91 5.37
N ALA A 121 11.15 16.53 4.19
CA ALA A 121 9.91 15.79 4.07
C ALA A 121 10.00 14.38 4.65
N ALA A 122 11.14 13.69 4.57
CA ALA A 122 11.35 12.40 5.22
C ALA A 122 12.85 12.09 5.40
N SER A 123 13.18 11.31 6.42
CA SER A 123 14.48 10.63 6.53
C SER A 123 14.33 9.21 5.99
N MET A 124 15.25 8.78 5.13
CA MET A 124 15.21 7.44 4.52
C MET A 124 16.47 6.67 4.88
N SER A 125 16.31 5.43 5.29
CA SER A 125 17.40 4.48 5.50
C SER A 125 17.02 3.12 4.94
N ASN A 126 18.00 2.30 4.60
CA ASN A 126 17.78 0.96 4.04
C ASN A 126 18.50 -0.08 4.90
N ALA A 127 17.75 -1.06 5.40
CA ALA A 127 18.28 -2.18 6.18
C ALA A 127 17.81 -3.52 5.59
N GLY A 128 17.69 -3.60 4.26
CA GLY A 128 17.03 -4.70 3.54
C GLY A 128 15.56 -4.40 3.24
N ILE A 129 14.95 -3.47 3.98
CA ILE A 129 13.67 -2.83 3.71
C ILE A 129 13.87 -1.31 3.85
N TRP A 130 13.13 -0.52 3.06
CA TRP A 130 13.14 0.94 3.16
C TRP A 130 12.44 1.41 4.43
N ILE A 131 13.16 2.09 5.30
CA ILE A 131 12.64 2.68 6.53
C ILE A 131 12.52 4.18 6.33
N MET A 132 11.28 4.67 6.30
CA MET A 132 10.93 6.08 6.21
C MET A 132 10.56 6.62 7.59
N GLY A 133 11.36 7.56 8.09
CA GLY A 133 11.15 8.31 9.33
C GLY A 133 10.82 9.77 9.09
N SER A 134 10.33 10.44 10.13
CA SER A 134 10.09 11.90 10.15
C SER A 134 9.14 12.45 9.07
N PHE A 135 8.35 11.60 8.41
CA PHE A 135 7.32 12.01 7.45
C PHE A 135 6.03 12.40 8.16
N PHE A 136 6.01 13.62 8.71
CA PHE A 136 4.83 14.16 9.37
C PHE A 136 3.88 14.80 8.35
N VAL A 137 2.65 14.28 8.29
CA VAL A 137 1.58 14.78 7.43
C VAL A 137 0.41 15.31 8.25
N ARG A 138 -0.20 16.39 7.78
CA ARG A 138 -1.51 16.85 8.22
C ARG A 138 -2.56 16.21 7.33
N VAL A 139 -3.59 15.65 7.95
CA VAL A 139 -4.71 14.96 7.29
C VAL A 139 -5.99 15.69 7.65
N THR A 140 -6.77 16.09 6.66
CA THR A 140 -8.08 16.72 6.84
C THR A 140 -9.13 15.98 6.04
N ARG A 141 -10.33 15.78 6.59
CA ARG A 141 -11.42 15.12 5.85
C ARG A 141 -11.89 16.00 4.70
N ARG A 142 -12.08 15.43 3.51
CA ARG A 142 -12.64 16.10 2.34
C ARG A 142 -14.15 16.23 2.51
N MET A 143 -14.69 17.40 2.22
CA MET A 143 -16.13 17.61 2.06
C MET A 143 -16.48 17.24 0.62
N THR A 144 -16.71 15.95 0.36
CA THR A 144 -17.25 15.43 -0.90
C THR A 144 -18.74 15.66 -1.00
#